data_AF-A0A225DU26-F1
#
_entry.id   AF-A0A225DU26-F1
#
_cell.length_a   1.000
_cell.length_b   1.000
_cell.length_c   1.000
_cell.angle_alpha   90.00
_cell.angle_beta   90.00
_cell.angle_gamma   90.00
#
_symmetry.space_group_name_H-M   'P 1'
#
loop_
_entity.id
_entity.type
_entity.pdbx_description
1 polymer ?
#
loop_
_entity_poly.entity_id
_entity_poly.type
_entity_poly.pdbx_seq_one_letter_code
_entity_poly.pdbx_strand_id
1 'polypeptide(L)'
;MRRRPPDADERVDPADDRRDRDLRADVAAEVAALPRELREVAERLREQSCAAAARDLGISRATLGRRVDRLRERFAARDLDAYLSSPGGG
;
A
#
# COMPACT_ATOMS: atom_id res chain seq x y z
N MET A 1 39.55 12.43 -9.10
CA MET A 1 38.14 12.67 -9.51
C MET A 1 37.72 11.57 -10.47
N ARG A 2 36.88 10.61 -10.06
CA ARG A 2 36.20 9.69 -10.99
C ARG A 2 34.72 10.04 -10.97
N ARG A 3 34.20 10.59 -12.07
CA ARG A 3 32.75 10.64 -12.29
C ARG A 3 32.32 9.22 -12.65
N ARG A 4 31.49 8.62 -11.80
CA ARG A 4 30.74 7.40 -12.13
C ARG A 4 29.81 7.77 -13.31
N PRO A 5 29.82 7.05 -14.44
CA PRO A 5 28.82 7.28 -15.47
C PRO A 5 27.43 6.99 -14.87
N PRO A 6 26.38 7.78 -15.21
CA PRO A 6 25.03 7.39 -14.86
C PRO A 6 24.77 6.05 -15.53
N ASP A 7 24.53 5.03 -14.70
CA ASP A 7 24.24 3.68 -15.15
C ASP A 7 23.09 3.76 -16.16
N ALA A 8 23.37 3.31 -17.38
CA ALA A 8 22.40 3.26 -18.46
C ALA A 8 21.25 2.35 -18.04
N ASP A 9 20.04 2.68 -18.52
CA ASP A 9 18.89 1.77 -18.56
C ASP A 9 18.06 1.64 -17.26
N GLU A 10 17.65 2.75 -16.64
CA GLU A 10 16.32 2.76 -16.00
C GLU A 10 15.28 3.05 -17.10
N ARG A 11 15.17 2.13 -18.06
CA ARG A 11 13.94 2.03 -18.85
C ARG A 11 12.90 1.59 -17.85
N VAL A 12 12.15 2.54 -17.30
CA VAL A 12 10.86 2.20 -16.70
C VAL A 12 10.08 1.57 -17.84
N ASP A 13 9.95 0.25 -17.80
CA ASP A 13 9.22 -0.47 -18.83
C ASP A 13 7.81 0.11 -18.87
N PRO A 14 7.29 0.54 -20.04
CA PRO A 14 5.95 1.12 -20.13
C PRO A 14 4.85 0.11 -19.75
N ALA A 15 5.21 -1.17 -19.62
CA ALA A 15 4.40 -2.23 -19.03
C ALA A 15 4.37 -2.16 -17.49
N ASP A 16 5.50 -1.89 -16.83
CA ASP A 16 5.58 -1.63 -15.39
C ASP A 16 4.82 -0.36 -15.00
N ASP A 17 4.95 0.72 -15.79
CA ASP A 17 4.19 1.97 -15.58
C ASP A 17 2.66 1.80 -15.72
N ARG A 18 2.22 0.87 -16.58
CA ARG A 18 0.79 0.55 -16.70
C ARG A 18 0.33 -0.30 -15.54
N ARG A 19 1.09 -1.34 -15.20
CA ARG A 19 0.77 -2.24 -14.08
C ARG A 19 0.74 -1.52 -12.74
N ASP A 20 1.67 -0.60 -12.50
CA ASP A 20 1.69 0.24 -11.29
C ASP A 20 0.50 1.23 -11.26
N ARG A 21 0.10 1.80 -12.40
CA ARG A 21 -1.10 2.63 -12.49
C ARG A 21 -2.39 1.85 -12.25
N ASP A 22 -2.51 0.66 -12.84
CA ASP A 22 -3.67 -0.21 -12.66
C ASP A 22 -3.77 -0.65 -11.20
N LEU A 23 -2.65 -1.06 -10.58
CA LEU A 23 -2.58 -1.37 -9.15
C LEU A 23 -2.98 -0.18 -8.28
N ARG A 24 -2.49 1.03 -8.56
CA ARG A 24 -2.87 2.23 -7.81
C ARG A 24 -4.37 2.54 -7.95
N ALA A 25 -4.94 2.35 -9.13
CA ALA A 25 -6.36 2.53 -9.38
C ALA A 25 -7.20 1.52 -8.62
N ASP A 26 -6.82 0.24 -8.65
CA ASP A 26 -7.47 -0.85 -7.92
C ASP A 26 -7.43 -0.61 -6.40
N VAL A 27 -6.26 -0.25 -5.86
CA VAL A 27 -6.09 0.09 -4.45
C VAL A 27 -6.92 1.32 -4.07
N ALA A 28 -6.94 2.37 -4.91
CA ALA A 28 -7.73 3.57 -4.64
C ALA A 28 -9.24 3.27 -4.64
N ALA A 29 -9.72 2.43 -5.57
CA ALA A 29 -11.11 2.01 -5.63
C ALA A 29 -11.51 1.19 -4.40
N GLU A 30 -10.67 0.25 -3.97
CA GLU A 30 -10.92 -0.54 -2.76
C GLU A 30 -10.89 0.32 -1.50
N VAL A 31 -9.94 1.25 -1.38
CA VAL A 31 -9.89 2.19 -0.26
C VAL A 31 -11.12 3.11 -0.24
N ALA A 32 -11.63 3.52 -1.40
CA ALA A 32 -12.87 4.29 -1.51
C ALA A 32 -14.11 3.49 -1.10
N ALA A 33 -14.12 2.17 -1.31
CA ALA A 33 -15.19 1.26 -0.91
C ALA A 33 -15.14 0.86 0.58
N LEU A 34 -14.06 1.20 1.30
CA LEU A 34 -13.95 0.91 2.72
C LEU A 34 -14.97 1.71 3.55
N PRO A 35 -15.51 1.10 4.62
CA PRO A 35 -16.18 1.84 5.68
C PRO A 35 -15.30 2.99 6.19
N ARG A 36 -15.92 4.14 6.49
CA ARG A 36 -15.20 5.37 6.88
C ARG A 36 -14.13 5.15 7.96
N GLU A 37 -14.44 4.37 8.98
CA GLU A 37 -13.50 4.05 10.07
C GLU A 37 -12.26 3.27 9.60
N LEU A 38 -12.40 2.41 8.59
CA LEU A 38 -11.29 1.65 8.01
C LEU A 38 -10.51 2.48 7.00
N ARG A 39 -11.21 3.35 6.25
CA ARG A 39 -10.59 4.31 5.34
C ARG A 39 -9.69 5.28 6.10
N GLU A 40 -10.18 5.84 7.20
CA GLU A 40 -9.39 6.74 8.06
C GLU A 40 -8.12 6.04 8.59
N VAL A 41 -8.19 4.76 8.95
CA VAL A 41 -7.00 3.99 9.33
C VAL A 41 -6.05 3.81 8.15
N ALA A 42 -6.54 3.44 6.97
CA ALA A 42 -5.71 3.22 5.77
C ALA A 42 -4.98 4.50 5.33
N GLU A 43 -5.69 5.63 5.29
CA GLU A 43 -5.12 6.95 4.97
C GLU A 43 -3.99 7.33 5.93
N ARG A 44 -4.21 7.15 7.24
CA ARG A 44 -3.19 7.43 8.25
C ARG A 44 -2.00 6.48 8.14
N LEU A 45 -2.22 5.20 7.91
CA LEU A 45 -1.13 4.25 7.73
C LEU A 45 -0.29 4.49 6.47
N ARG A 46 -0.84 5.20 5.47
CA ARG A 46 -0.09 5.63 4.28
C ARG A 46 1.01 6.63 4.62
N GLU A 47 0.80 7.47 5.63
CA GLU A 47 1.67 8.61 5.94
C GLU A 47 2.46 8.41 7.24
N GLN A 48 1.96 7.58 8.16
CA GLN A 48 2.54 7.43 9.49
C GLN A 48 2.50 5.99 10.01
N SER A 49 3.36 5.70 10.99
CA SER A 49 3.43 4.38 11.63
C SER A 49 2.13 4.03 12.38
N CYS A 50 1.89 2.72 12.60
CA CYS A 50 0.76 2.23 13.39
C CYS A 50 0.65 2.90 14.77
N ALA A 51 1.77 3.16 15.44
CA ALA A 51 1.77 3.81 16.76
C ALA A 51 1.30 5.26 16.70
N ALA A 52 1.68 5.99 15.64
CA ALA A 52 1.25 7.36 15.42
C ALA A 52 -0.22 7.41 14.99
N ALA A 53 -0.64 6.51 14.09
CA ALA A 53 -2.04 6.36 13.67
C ALA A 53 -2.99 6.06 14.84
N ALA A 54 -2.61 5.17 15.76
CA ALA A 54 -3.43 4.88 16.94
C ALA A 54 -3.64 6.13 17.82
N ARG A 55 -2.57 6.91 18.03
CA ARG A 55 -2.61 8.13 18.85
C ARG A 55 -3.46 9.21 18.22
N ASP A 56 -3.27 9.44 16.93
CA ASP A 56 -3.99 10.45 16.16
C ASP A 56 -5.49 10.14 16.05
N LEU A 57 -5.85 8.86 15.88
CA LEU A 57 -7.25 8.41 15.89
C LEU A 57 -7.85 8.29 17.29
N GLY A 58 -7.07 8.51 18.36
CA GLY A 58 -7.52 8.37 19.74
C GLY A 58 -7.94 6.95 20.14
N ILE A 59 -7.44 5.92 19.45
CA ILE A 59 -7.81 4.51 19.69
C ILE A 59 -6.66 3.72 20.30
N SER A 60 -7.00 2.60 20.96
CA SER A 60 -5.99 1.68 21.50
C SER A 60 -5.22 0.97 20.37
N ARG A 61 -3.98 0.56 20.65
CA ARG A 61 -3.17 -0.25 19.70
C ARG A 61 -3.84 -1.57 19.36
N ALA A 62 -4.56 -2.17 20.30
CA ALA A 62 -5.33 -3.40 20.08
C ALA A 62 -6.50 -3.16 19.11
N THR A 63 -7.21 -2.04 19.26
CA THR A 63 -8.29 -1.63 18.34
C THR A 63 -7.74 -1.36 16.94
N LEU A 64 -6.61 -0.66 16.85
CA LEU A 64 -5.95 -0.43 15.56
C LEU A 64 -5.53 -1.77 14.92
N GLY A 65 -4.91 -2.67 15.69
CA GLY A 65 -4.53 -4.01 15.22
C GLY A 65 -5.71 -4.75 14.58
N ARG A 66 -6.84 -4.84 15.29
CA ARG A 66 -8.06 -5.47 14.75
C ARG A 66 -8.58 -4.80 13.47
N ARG A 67 -8.49 -3.48 13.37
CA ARG A 67 -8.89 -2.74 12.15
C ARG A 67 -7.92 -3.00 10.99
N VAL A 68 -6.63 -3.12 11.27
CA VAL A 68 -5.60 -3.51 10.29
C VAL A 68 -5.78 -4.95 9.83
N ASP A 69 -6.07 -5.88 10.75
CA ASP A 69 -6.34 -7.27 10.39
C ASP A 69 -7.56 -7.37 9.47
N ARG A 70 -8.65 -6.63 9.77
CA ARG A 70 -9.80 -6.53 8.86
C ARG A 70 -9.47 -5.91 7.51
N LEU A 71 -8.58 -4.92 7.45
CA LEU A 71 -8.09 -4.36 6.18
C LEU A 71 -7.37 -5.45 5.39
N ARG A 72 -6.45 -6.18 6.03
CA ARG A 72 -5.69 -7.27 5.41
C ARG A 72 -6.59 -8.37 4.89
N GLU A 73 -7.56 -8.84 5.67
CA GLU A 73 -8.54 -9.85 5.25
C GLU A 73 -9.34 -9.38 4.02
N ARG A 74 -9.76 -8.11 3.99
CA ARG A 74 -10.50 -7.54 2.86
C ARG A 74 -9.66 -7.47 1.59
N PHE A 75 -8.41 -7.01 1.71
CA PHE A 75 -7.49 -6.93 0.59
C PHE A 75 -7.10 -8.32 0.07
N ALA A 76 -6.88 -9.28 0.97
CA ALA A 76 -6.63 -10.68 0.61
C ALA A 76 -7.83 -11.30 -0.13
N ALA A 77 -9.06 -11.03 0.31
CA ALA A 77 -10.28 -11.50 -0.35
C ALA A 77 -10.52 -10.89 -1.75
N ARG A 78 -9.75 -9.87 -2.13
CA ARG A 78 -9.79 -9.22 -3.46
C ARG A 78 -8.55 -9.55 -4.31
N ASP A 79 -7.79 -10.57 -3.93
CA ASP A 79 -6.56 -10.99 -4.61
C ASP A 79 -5.49 -9.89 -4.72
N LEU A 80 -5.57 -8.82 -3.91
CA LEU A 80 -4.54 -7.78 -3.89
C LEU A 80 -3.21 -8.29 -3.31
N ASP A 81 -3.25 -9.40 -2.57
CA ASP A 81 -2.04 -10.12 -2.15
C ASP A 81 -1.26 -10.68 -3.35
N ALA A 82 -1.93 -10.98 -4.47
CA ALA A 82 -1.26 -11.43 -5.70
C ALA A 82 -0.32 -10.35 -6.28
N TYR A 83 -0.59 -9.08 -6.03
CA TYR A 83 0.30 -7.98 -6.40
C TYR A 83 1.53 -7.88 -5.48
N LEU A 84 1.38 -8.22 -4.19
CA LEU A 84 2.51 -8.28 -3.24
C LEU A 84 3.35 -9.56 -3.42
N SER A 85 2.73 -10.62 -3.90
CA SER A 85 3.34 -11.93 -4.10
C SER A 85 3.87 -12.13 -5.52
N SER A 86 3.80 -11.13 -6.41
CA SER A 86 4.41 -11.20 -7.74
C SER A 86 5.93 -11.33 -7.57
N PRO A 87 6.55 -12.48 -7.90
CA PRO A 87 7.99 -12.66 -7.81
C PRO A 87 8.63 -11.99 -9.04
N GLY A 88 8.69 -10.67 -9.02
CA GLY A 88 9.44 -9.86 -9.99
C GLY A 88 10.85 -9.59 -9.48
N GLY A 89 11.64 -10.65 -9.33
CA GLY A 89 13.00 -10.60 -8.81
C GLY A 89 13.67 -11.97 -8.96
N GLY A 90 14.04 -12.29 -10.20
CA GLY A 90 14.85 -13.46 -10.58
C GLY A 90 15.74 -13.09 -11.75
#